data_AF-A0A8S0GR30-F1
#
_entry.id   AF-A0A8S0GR30-F1
#
_cell.length_a   1.000
_cell.length_b   1.000
_cell.length_c   1.000
_cell.angle_alpha   90.00
_cell.angle_beta   90.00
_cell.angle_gamma   90.00
#
_symmetry.space_group_name_H-M   'P 1'
#
loop_
_entity.id
_entity.type
_entity.pdbx_description
1 polymer ?
#
loop_
_entity_poly.entity_id
_entity_poly.type
_entity_poly.pdbx_seq_one_letter_code
_entity_poly.pdbx_strand_id
1 'polypeptide(L)'
;MWIAVIVSIFSYLSVEMIAVAAGEAKDPQRAVKQAFRATIVRLVVFYLLTLALMLAIVPWAQAGKAQSPFVTVMQTIGIPGATGVMNFVILIAALSAMNSQLYITTRMMFSLSRAGYAPKSMGALSKNGIPLNALLLSSSGIALATLVNVLYPESSFTLMMAISMFGAIFTWFMIFLTHYCFRRYHQRHGEQQLSFRMRLFPYSTLLGLVLMGAVMITTFFTEAFKMTLVFGCRSCCC
;
A
#
# COMPACT_ATOMS: atom_id res chain seq x y z
N MET A 1 17.53 -10.04 7.56
CA MET A 1 16.52 -9.61 8.56
C MET A 1 15.84 -8.30 8.19
N TRP A 2 16.56 -7.22 7.89
CA TRP A 2 15.95 -5.92 7.53
C TRP A 2 14.94 -5.98 6.39
N ILE A 3 15.25 -6.69 5.30
CA ILE A 3 14.32 -6.88 4.17
C ILE A 3 13.00 -7.52 4.63
N ALA A 4 13.05 -8.50 5.55
CA ALA A 4 11.85 -9.17 6.05
C ALA A 4 10.96 -8.20 6.85
N VAL A 5 11.53 -7.35 7.70
CA VAL A 5 10.79 -6.34 8.46
C VAL A 5 10.08 -5.37 7.50
N ILE A 6 10.79 -4.91 6.47
CA ILE A 6 10.26 -3.94 5.51
C ILE A 6 9.13 -4.60 4.69
N VAL A 7 9.29 -5.85 4.24
CA VAL A 7 8.24 -6.63 3.54
C VAL A 7 7.01 -6.89 4.42
N SER A 8 7.21 -7.18 5.71
CA SER A 8 6.10 -7.33 6.66
C SER A 8 5.32 -6.03 6.83
N ILE A 9 6.00 -4.88 6.95
CA ILE A 9 5.32 -3.56 7.03
C ILE A 9 4.53 -3.28 5.75
N PHE A 10 5.09 -3.58 4.58
CA PHE A 10 4.42 -3.39 3.30
C PHE A 10 3.14 -4.20 3.13
N SER A 11 3.03 -5.37 3.79
CA SER A 11 1.80 -6.16 3.78
C SER A 11 0.61 -5.41 4.40
N TYR A 12 0.86 -4.35 5.16
CA TYR A 12 -0.17 -3.49 5.75
C TYR A 12 -0.45 -2.20 4.96
N LEU A 13 0.23 -1.94 3.83
CA LEU A 13 0.08 -0.72 3.00
C LEU A 13 -1.31 -0.57 2.33
N SER A 14 -2.24 -1.48 2.57
CA SER A 14 -3.59 -1.40 2.01
C SER A 14 -4.62 -0.86 3.01
N VAL A 15 -4.24 -0.63 4.27
CA VAL A 15 -5.18 -0.18 5.31
C VAL A 15 -5.62 1.26 5.13
N GLU A 16 -4.78 2.12 4.55
CA GLU A 16 -5.12 3.51 4.23
C GLU A 16 -6.25 3.62 3.20
N MET A 17 -6.34 2.66 2.28
CA MET A 17 -7.39 2.66 1.25
C MET A 17 -8.78 2.51 1.87
N ILE A 18 -8.89 1.76 2.98
CA ILE A 18 -10.13 1.62 3.75
C ILE A 18 -10.54 2.98 4.35
N ALA A 19 -9.56 3.74 4.84
CA ALA A 19 -9.80 5.06 5.43
C ALA A 19 -10.26 6.07 4.37
N VAL A 20 -9.66 6.06 3.18
CA VAL A 20 -10.07 6.92 2.04
C VAL A 20 -11.49 6.56 1.60
N ALA A 21 -11.77 5.28 1.37
CA ALA A 21 -13.10 4.83 0.93
C ALA A 21 -14.20 5.10 1.97
N ALA A 22 -13.90 4.91 3.26
CA ALA A 22 -14.85 5.20 4.33
C ALA A 22 -15.06 6.71 4.56
N GLY A 23 -14.12 7.55 4.14
CA GLY A 23 -14.26 9.01 4.14
C GLY A 23 -15.31 9.53 3.16
N GLU A 24 -15.65 8.77 2.13
CA GLU A 24 -16.71 9.10 1.16
C GLU A 24 -18.10 8.59 1.57
N ALA A 25 -18.22 7.86 2.68
CA ALA A 25 -19.49 7.30 3.15
C ALA A 25 -20.42 8.38 3.77
N LYS A 26 -21.74 8.17 3.71
CA LYS A 26 -22.75 9.08 4.28
C LYS A 26 -22.55 9.40 5.77
N ASP A 27 -22.07 8.42 6.55
CA ASP A 27 -21.65 8.60 7.95
C ASP A 27 -20.20 8.10 8.10
N PRO A 28 -19.21 8.98 7.85
CA PRO A 28 -17.81 8.58 7.84
C PRO A 28 -17.34 8.12 9.22
N GLN A 29 -17.92 8.62 10.31
CA GLN A 29 -17.47 8.27 11.67
C GLN A 29 -17.79 6.82 12.03
N ARG A 30 -19.00 6.35 11.70
CA ARG A 30 -19.40 4.96 11.95
C ARG A 30 -18.83 4.02 10.90
N ALA A 31 -18.85 4.43 9.63
CA ALA A 31 -18.34 3.64 8.52
C ALA A 31 -16.85 3.31 8.70
N VAL A 32 -16.01 4.30 9.04
CA VAL A 32 -14.56 4.07 9.28
C VAL A 32 -14.35 3.05 10.40
N LYS A 33 -15.02 3.20 11.55
CA LYS A 33 -14.82 2.32 12.71
C LYS A 33 -15.23 0.87 12.40
N GLN A 34 -16.37 0.67 11.76
CA GLN A 34 -16.89 -0.66 11.44
C GLN A 34 -16.05 -1.32 10.34
N ALA A 35 -15.78 -0.60 9.25
CA ALA A 35 -14.98 -1.11 8.14
C ALA A 35 -13.57 -1.48 8.60
N PHE A 36 -12.93 -0.64 9.42
CA PHE A 36 -11.59 -0.90 9.93
C PHE A 36 -11.55 -2.15 10.83
N ARG A 37 -12.48 -2.26 11.80
CA ARG A 37 -12.55 -3.44 12.68
C ARG A 37 -12.82 -4.73 11.90
N ALA A 38 -13.80 -4.70 11.00
CA ALA A 38 -14.17 -5.87 10.21
C ALA A 38 -12.99 -6.33 9.33
N THR A 39 -12.34 -5.40 8.64
CA THR A 39 -11.23 -5.71 7.75
C THR A 39 -9.99 -6.18 8.51
N ILE A 40 -9.64 -5.55 9.64
CA ILE A 40 -8.49 -6.00 10.44
C ILE A 40 -8.73 -7.39 11.01
N VAL A 41 -9.89 -7.66 11.61
CA VAL A 41 -10.18 -8.99 12.16
C VAL A 41 -10.11 -10.04 11.06
N ARG A 42 -10.73 -9.76 9.91
CA ARG A 42 -10.70 -10.65 8.75
C ARG A 42 -9.26 -10.88 8.25
N LEU A 43 -8.45 -9.82 8.14
CA LEU A 43 -7.07 -9.88 7.67
C LEU A 43 -6.19 -10.67 8.64
N VAL A 44 -6.26 -10.38 9.94
CA VAL A 44 -5.47 -11.08 10.97
C VAL A 44 -5.83 -12.57 11.00
N VAL A 45 -7.13 -12.90 11.01
CA VAL A 45 -7.58 -14.30 11.02
C VAL A 45 -7.11 -15.04 9.78
N PHE A 46 -7.35 -14.51 8.57
CA PHE A 46 -6.92 -15.19 7.35
C PHE A 46 -5.39 -15.25 7.21
N TYR A 47 -4.66 -14.21 7.61
CA TYR A 47 -3.20 -14.18 7.54
C TYR A 47 -2.58 -15.19 8.50
N LEU A 48 -2.98 -15.21 9.76
CA LEU A 48 -2.46 -16.17 10.74
C LEU A 48 -2.87 -17.61 10.39
N LEU A 49 -4.09 -17.83 9.92
CA LEU A 49 -4.57 -19.15 9.54
C LEU A 49 -3.82 -19.69 8.31
N THR A 50 -3.61 -18.85 7.29
CA THR A 50 -2.84 -19.24 6.10
C THR A 50 -1.36 -19.46 6.42
N LEU A 51 -0.76 -18.63 7.28
CA LEU A 51 0.62 -18.81 7.74
C LEU A 51 0.79 -20.10 8.56
N ALA A 52 -0.14 -20.39 9.47
CA ALA A 52 -0.14 -21.62 10.27
C ALA A 52 -0.27 -22.86 9.36
N LEU A 53 -1.18 -22.83 8.39
CA LEU A 53 -1.36 -23.90 7.43
C LEU A 53 -0.12 -24.09 6.55
N MET A 54 0.50 -23.00 6.09
CA MET A 54 1.72 -23.05 5.30
C MET A 54 2.88 -23.68 6.09
N LEU A 55 3.10 -23.25 7.33
CA LEU A 55 4.18 -23.77 8.18
C LEU A 55 3.95 -25.21 8.62
N ALA A 56 2.69 -25.65 8.71
CA ALA A 56 2.36 -27.05 8.99
C ALA A 56 2.64 -27.99 7.81
N ILE A 57 2.59 -27.50 6.57
CA ILE A 57 2.74 -28.32 5.36
C ILE A 57 4.14 -28.21 4.74
N VAL A 58 4.72 -27.02 4.67
CA VAL A 58 6.02 -26.78 4.02
C VAL A 58 7.09 -26.47 5.07
N PRO A 59 8.20 -27.24 5.12
CA PRO A 59 9.31 -26.94 5.99
C PRO A 59 9.83 -25.52 5.75
N TRP A 60 9.95 -24.73 6.83
CA TRP A 60 10.38 -23.32 6.80
C TRP A 60 11.71 -23.09 6.06
N ALA A 61 12.58 -24.11 5.97
CA ALA A 61 13.84 -24.06 5.23
C ALA A 61 13.70 -24.09 3.69
N GLN A 62 12.56 -24.56 3.17
CA GLN A 62 12.25 -24.61 1.73
C GLN A 62 11.26 -23.53 1.30
N ALA A 63 10.61 -22.86 2.27
CA ALA A 63 9.74 -21.72 2.01
C ALA A 63 10.53 -20.56 1.37
N GLY A 64 10.25 -20.26 0.11
CA GLY A 64 10.75 -19.05 -0.58
C GLY A 64 11.77 -19.26 -1.70
N LYS A 65 12.09 -20.50 -2.11
CA LYS A 65 13.14 -20.75 -3.13
C LYS A 65 12.64 -20.88 -4.59
N ALA A 66 11.36 -21.21 -4.84
CA ALA A 66 10.71 -21.07 -6.15
C ALA A 66 9.20 -21.39 -6.06
N GLN A 67 8.37 -20.60 -6.75
CA GLN A 67 6.89 -20.65 -6.82
C GLN A 67 6.12 -20.14 -5.58
N SER A 68 4.87 -19.71 -5.83
CA SER A 68 3.94 -19.26 -4.79
C SER A 68 3.73 -20.37 -3.77
N PRO A 69 3.89 -20.12 -2.47
CA PRO A 69 3.87 -21.16 -1.44
C PRO A 69 2.55 -21.95 -1.41
N PHE A 70 1.44 -21.33 -1.80
CA PHE A 70 0.15 -22.01 -1.95
C PHE A 70 0.14 -23.05 -3.08
N VAL A 71 0.85 -22.76 -4.16
CA VAL A 71 1.00 -23.65 -5.32
C VAL A 71 1.92 -24.82 -4.94
N THR A 72 3.00 -24.55 -4.21
CA THR A 72 3.90 -25.56 -3.67
C THR A 72 3.19 -26.51 -2.69
N VAL A 73 2.33 -25.98 -1.81
CA VAL A 73 1.47 -26.79 -0.93
C VAL A 73 0.58 -27.73 -1.74
N MET A 74 -0.08 -27.22 -2.78
CA MET A 74 -1.00 -28.01 -3.60
C MET A 74 -0.28 -29.06 -4.46
N GLN A 75 0.95 -28.80 -4.88
CA GLN A 75 1.82 -29.80 -5.51
C GLN A 75 2.24 -30.89 -4.51
N THR A 76 2.53 -30.53 -3.26
CA THR A 76 2.95 -31.47 -2.21
C THR A 76 1.82 -32.41 -1.78
N ILE A 77 0.57 -31.93 -1.80
CA ILE A 77 -0.63 -32.74 -1.51
C ILE A 77 -0.95 -33.73 -2.65
N GLY A 78 -0.40 -33.53 -3.86
CA GLY A 78 -0.44 -34.51 -4.94
C GLY A 78 -1.77 -34.62 -5.69
N ILE A 79 -2.68 -33.62 -5.58
CA ILE A 79 -3.96 -33.64 -6.31
C ILE A 79 -3.73 -33.16 -7.76
N PRO A 80 -3.92 -34.02 -8.78
CA PRO A 80 -3.77 -33.62 -10.17
C PRO A 80 -4.79 -32.53 -10.54
N GLY A 81 -4.31 -31.43 -11.13
CA GLY A 81 -5.14 -30.28 -11.55
C GLY A 81 -5.37 -29.19 -10.48
N ALA A 82 -5.17 -29.47 -9.19
CA ALA A 82 -5.37 -28.47 -8.13
C ALA A 82 -4.42 -27.27 -8.24
N THR A 83 -3.18 -27.52 -8.68
CA THR A 83 -2.17 -26.48 -8.98
C THR A 83 -2.65 -25.49 -10.04
N GLY A 84 -3.32 -25.97 -11.09
CA GLY A 84 -3.85 -25.13 -12.17
C GLY A 84 -5.00 -24.25 -11.71
N VAL A 85 -5.95 -24.82 -10.95
CA VAL A 85 -7.06 -24.08 -10.34
C VAL A 85 -6.54 -23.01 -9.38
N MET A 86 -5.56 -23.33 -8.54
CA MET A 86 -4.99 -22.36 -7.60
C MET A 86 -4.30 -21.20 -8.33
N ASN A 87 -3.53 -21.48 -9.39
CA ASN A 87 -2.94 -20.43 -10.22
C ASN A 87 -4.02 -19.54 -10.86
N PHE A 88 -5.10 -20.13 -11.38
CA PHE A 88 -6.21 -19.36 -11.95
C PHE A 88 -6.87 -18.43 -10.92
N VAL A 89 -7.12 -18.93 -9.70
CA VAL A 89 -7.66 -18.12 -8.59
C VAL A 89 -6.71 -16.99 -8.21
N ILE A 90 -5.41 -17.26 -8.12
CA ILE A 90 -4.38 -16.25 -7.82
C ILE A 90 -4.37 -15.15 -8.90
N LEU A 91 -4.45 -15.53 -10.18
CA LEU A 91 -4.46 -14.58 -11.29
C LEU A 91 -5.72 -13.69 -11.27
N ILE A 92 -6.90 -14.26 -11.02
CA ILE A 92 -8.14 -13.49 -10.89
C ILE A 92 -8.06 -12.54 -9.68
N ALA A 93 -7.56 -13.02 -8.55
CA ALA A 93 -7.40 -12.21 -7.35
C ALA A 93 -6.43 -11.04 -7.60
N ALA A 94 -5.30 -11.29 -8.26
CA ALA A 94 -4.35 -10.27 -8.66
C ALA A 94 -4.97 -9.22 -9.60
N LEU A 95 -5.71 -9.67 -10.63
CA LEU A 95 -6.40 -8.78 -11.57
C LEU A 95 -7.43 -7.88 -10.86
N SER A 96 -8.20 -8.46 -9.94
CA SER A 96 -9.18 -7.72 -9.13
C SER A 96 -8.53 -6.66 -8.24
N ALA A 97 -7.41 -7.03 -7.58
CA ALA A 97 -6.63 -6.11 -6.75
C ALA A 97 -6.04 -4.95 -7.58
N MET A 98 -5.50 -5.25 -8.77
CA MET A 98 -4.97 -4.24 -9.70
C MET A 98 -6.05 -3.24 -10.13
N ASN A 99 -7.24 -3.72 -10.50
CA ASN A 99 -8.36 -2.86 -10.89
C ASN A 99 -8.79 -1.92 -9.74
N SER A 100 -8.87 -2.45 -8.52
CA SER A 100 -9.22 -1.67 -7.33
C SER A 100 -8.17 -0.59 -7.03
N GLN A 101 -6.89 -0.92 -7.16
CA GLN A 101 -5.80 0.02 -6.91
C GLN A 101 -5.74 1.13 -7.97
N LEU A 102 -5.93 0.78 -9.25
CA LEU A 102 -6.00 1.75 -10.34
C LEU A 102 -7.16 2.75 -10.15
N TYR A 103 -8.31 2.25 -9.72
CA TYR A 103 -9.47 3.08 -9.42
C TYR A 103 -9.22 4.08 -8.28
N ILE A 104 -8.62 3.62 -7.18
CA ILE A 104 -8.34 4.44 -6.01
C ILE A 104 -7.31 5.52 -6.34
N THR A 105 -6.22 5.17 -7.04
CA THR A 105 -5.21 6.14 -7.49
C THR A 105 -5.83 7.23 -8.36
N THR A 106 -6.67 6.84 -9.32
CA THR A 106 -7.38 7.77 -10.21
C THR A 106 -8.26 8.74 -9.42
N ARG A 107 -8.98 8.25 -8.41
CA ARG A 107 -9.82 9.08 -7.54
C ARG A 107 -9.02 10.00 -6.62
N MET A 108 -7.91 9.51 -6.05
CA MET A 108 -7.03 10.35 -5.23
C MET A 108 -6.45 11.49 -6.06
N MET A 109 -5.99 11.20 -7.29
CA MET A 109 -5.47 12.22 -8.22
C MET A 109 -6.55 13.24 -8.61
N PHE A 110 -7.78 12.77 -8.83
CA PHE A 110 -8.93 13.64 -9.07
C PHE A 110 -9.22 14.57 -7.88
N SER A 111 -9.22 14.04 -6.65
CA SER A 111 -9.42 14.83 -5.43
C SER A 111 -8.33 15.91 -5.26
N LEU A 112 -7.06 15.54 -5.50
CA LEU A 112 -5.92 16.46 -5.48
C LEU A 112 -6.04 17.59 -6.50
N SER A 113 -6.47 17.28 -7.73
CA SER A 113 -6.67 18.29 -8.78
C SER A 113 -7.77 19.29 -8.45
N ARG A 114 -8.83 18.83 -7.79
CA ARG A 114 -9.94 19.68 -7.34
C ARG A 114 -9.55 20.55 -6.15
N ALA A 115 -8.64 20.07 -5.31
CA ALA A 115 -8.02 20.84 -4.23
C ALA A 115 -6.93 21.82 -4.70
N GLY A 116 -6.60 21.84 -6.01
CA GLY A 116 -5.62 22.75 -6.60
C GLY A 116 -4.16 22.30 -6.50
N TYR A 117 -3.88 21.11 -5.94
CA TYR A 117 -2.53 20.56 -5.78
C TYR A 117 -2.04 19.75 -6.99
N ALA A 118 -2.89 19.49 -7.98
CA ALA A 118 -2.54 18.83 -9.23
C ALA A 118 -3.10 19.61 -10.44
N PRO A 119 -2.48 19.49 -11.64
CA PRO A 119 -2.91 20.24 -12.81
C PRO A 119 -4.39 20.00 -13.12
N LYS A 120 -5.12 21.08 -13.41
CA LYS A 120 -6.58 21.06 -13.64
C LYS A 120 -7.02 20.08 -14.73
N SER A 121 -6.13 19.77 -15.68
CA SER A 121 -6.35 18.76 -16.72
C SER A 121 -6.58 17.35 -16.15
N MET A 122 -6.00 17.00 -15.00
CA MET A 122 -6.22 15.69 -14.35
C MET A 122 -7.55 15.61 -13.59
N GLY A 123 -8.19 16.76 -13.36
CA GLY A 123 -9.53 16.88 -12.78
C GLY A 123 -10.67 16.88 -13.79
N ALA A 124 -10.37 16.82 -15.08
CA ALA A 124 -11.40 16.81 -16.11
C ALA A 124 -12.15 15.47 -16.11
N LEU A 125 -13.45 15.52 -15.83
CA LEU A 125 -14.34 14.35 -15.84
C LEU A 125 -14.81 14.06 -17.26
N SER A 126 -14.82 12.78 -17.63
CA SER A 126 -15.49 12.31 -18.84
C SER A 126 -17.02 12.30 -18.66
N LYS A 127 -17.77 12.09 -19.76
CA LYS A 127 -19.24 11.92 -19.75
C LYS A 127 -19.73 10.83 -18.79
N ASN A 128 -18.89 9.83 -18.52
CA ASN A 128 -19.19 8.74 -17.58
C ASN A 128 -18.74 9.02 -16.13
N GLY A 129 -18.32 10.25 -15.81
CA GLY A 129 -17.90 10.62 -14.46
C GLY A 129 -16.53 10.06 -14.03
N ILE A 130 -15.71 9.63 -15.00
CA ILE A 130 -14.37 9.06 -14.75
C ILE A 130 -13.31 10.10 -15.16
N PRO A 131 -12.28 10.39 -14.33
CA PRO A 131 -11.19 11.27 -14.71
C PRO A 131 -10.24 10.55 -15.68
N LEU A 132 -10.50 10.70 -16.98
CA LEU A 132 -9.79 9.99 -18.05
C LEU A 132 -8.28 10.27 -18.05
N ASN A 133 -7.89 11.52 -17.78
CA ASN A 133 -6.47 11.92 -17.82
C ASN A 133 -5.66 11.28 -16.67
N ALA A 134 -6.25 11.15 -15.48
CA ALA A 134 -5.63 10.46 -14.36
C ALA A 134 -5.57 8.93 -14.58
N LEU A 135 -6.59 8.36 -15.23
CA LEU A 135 -6.60 6.96 -15.63
C LEU A 135 -5.51 6.67 -16.67
N LEU A 136 -5.41 7.49 -17.72
CA LEU A 136 -4.39 7.36 -18.77
C LEU A 136 -2.97 7.47 -18.20
N LEU A 137 -2.73 8.38 -17.26
CA LEU A 137 -1.44 8.50 -16.58
C LEU A 137 -1.11 7.26 -15.75
N SER A 138 -2.10 6.72 -15.04
CA SER A 138 -1.89 5.52 -14.22
C SER A 138 -1.64 4.28 -15.10
N SER A 139 -2.38 4.16 -16.21
CA SER A 139 -2.18 3.10 -17.20
C SER A 139 -0.86 3.22 -17.93
N SER A 140 -0.38 4.44 -18.25
CA SER A 140 0.93 4.62 -18.87
C SER A 140 2.07 4.26 -17.91
N GLY A 141 1.92 4.53 -16.61
CA GLY A 141 2.84 4.05 -15.57
C GLY A 141 2.94 2.53 -15.53
N ILE A 142 1.80 1.83 -15.58
CA ILE A 142 1.76 0.36 -15.66
C ILE A 142 2.41 -0.13 -16.97
N ALA A 143 2.10 0.49 -18.10
CA ALA A 143 2.68 0.12 -19.40
C ALA A 143 4.22 0.28 -19.40
N LEU A 144 4.73 1.37 -18.83
CA LEU A 144 6.16 1.62 -18.70
C LEU A 144 6.82 0.61 -17.77
N ALA A 145 6.19 0.28 -16.65
CA ALA A 145 6.66 -0.75 -15.73
C ALA A 145 6.74 -2.13 -16.40
N THR A 146 5.72 -2.51 -17.18
CA THR A 146 5.72 -3.76 -17.96
C THR A 146 6.84 -3.74 -19.01
N LEU A 147 7.06 -2.62 -19.69
CA LEU A 147 8.11 -2.48 -20.69
C LEU A 147 9.51 -2.65 -20.06
N VAL A 148 9.74 -2.07 -18.88
CA VAL A 148 10.98 -2.27 -18.11
C VAL A 148 11.15 -3.74 -17.70
N ASN A 149 10.05 -4.41 -17.33
CA ASN A 149 10.10 -5.83 -16.97
C ASN A 149 10.46 -6.75 -18.15
N VAL A 150 9.97 -6.43 -19.36
CA VAL A 150 10.32 -7.18 -20.58
C VAL A 150 11.77 -6.96 -21.00
N LEU A 151 12.32 -5.74 -20.83
CA LEU A 151 13.70 -5.43 -21.20
C LEU A 151 14.75 -5.92 -20.20
N TYR A 152 14.43 -5.88 -18.90
CA TYR A 152 15.35 -6.25 -17.81
C TYR A 152 14.66 -7.13 -16.75
N PRO A 153 14.39 -8.41 -17.04
CA PRO A 153 13.61 -9.29 -16.16
C PRO A 153 14.27 -9.50 -14.79
N GLU A 154 15.59 -9.65 -14.73
CA GLU A 154 16.34 -9.92 -13.48
C GLU A 154 16.36 -8.73 -12.51
N SER A 155 16.46 -7.50 -13.02
CA SER A 155 16.59 -6.29 -12.18
C SER A 155 15.27 -5.55 -11.97
N SER A 156 14.30 -5.73 -12.87
CA SER A 156 13.02 -4.99 -12.84
C SER A 156 12.20 -5.27 -11.58
N PHE A 157 12.07 -6.54 -11.17
CA PHE A 157 11.30 -6.89 -9.96
C PHE A 157 11.89 -6.22 -8.72
N THR A 158 13.21 -6.33 -8.54
CA THR A 158 13.93 -5.70 -7.41
C THR A 158 13.79 -4.18 -7.43
N LEU A 159 13.90 -3.56 -8.61
CA LEU A 159 13.76 -2.11 -8.76
C LEU A 159 12.34 -1.62 -8.50
N MET A 160 11.32 -2.31 -9.04
CA MET A 160 9.90 -1.98 -8.82
C MET A 160 9.51 -2.15 -7.34
N MET A 161 10.00 -3.22 -6.71
CA MET A 161 9.86 -3.41 -5.26
C MET A 161 10.51 -2.23 -4.54
N ALA A 162 11.78 -1.91 -4.80
CA ALA A 162 12.46 -0.80 -4.13
C ALA A 162 11.72 0.54 -4.25
N ILE A 163 11.23 0.89 -5.45
CA ILE A 163 10.43 2.11 -5.67
C ILE A 163 9.13 2.09 -4.86
N SER A 164 8.42 0.97 -4.89
CA SER A 164 7.16 0.81 -4.15
C SER A 164 7.37 0.89 -2.64
N MET A 165 8.41 0.25 -2.11
CA MET A 165 8.74 0.29 -0.69
C MET A 165 9.11 1.70 -0.23
N PHE A 166 9.85 2.46 -1.05
CA PHE A 166 10.16 3.85 -0.74
C PHE A 166 8.90 4.72 -0.68
N GLY A 167 8.04 4.62 -1.69
CA GLY A 167 6.76 5.35 -1.74
C GLY A 167 5.84 4.99 -0.57
N ALA A 168 5.85 3.73 -0.14
CA ALA A 168 5.11 3.24 1.00
C ALA A 168 5.54 3.90 2.31
N ILE A 169 6.84 3.84 2.62
CA ILE A 169 7.42 4.43 3.83
C ILE A 169 7.22 5.94 3.84
N PHE A 170 7.41 6.59 2.69
CA PHE A 170 7.20 8.03 2.54
C PHE A 170 5.74 8.43 2.80
N THR A 171 4.78 7.70 2.22
CA THR A 171 3.35 7.94 2.45
C THR A 171 3.01 7.83 3.94
N TRP A 172 3.47 6.77 4.60
CA TRP A 172 3.21 6.58 6.04
C TRP A 172 3.89 7.64 6.90
N PHE A 173 5.12 8.03 6.58
CA PHE A 173 5.79 9.15 7.24
C PHE A 173 4.97 10.44 7.11
N MET A 174 4.47 10.73 5.91
CA MET A 174 3.63 11.91 5.67
C MET A 174 2.28 11.84 6.40
N ILE A 175 1.68 10.65 6.52
CA ILE A 175 0.46 10.43 7.33
C ILE A 175 0.72 10.77 8.80
N PHE A 176 1.81 10.26 9.39
CA PHE A 176 2.16 10.55 10.78
C PHE A 176 2.48 12.04 10.99
N LEU A 177 3.23 12.64 10.06
CA LEU A 177 3.58 14.06 10.12
C LEU A 177 2.33 14.95 10.02
N THR A 178 1.46 14.67 9.05
CA THR A 178 0.20 15.40 8.87
C THR A 178 -0.72 15.23 10.07
N HIS A 179 -0.82 14.02 10.63
CA HIS A 179 -1.60 13.76 11.84
C HIS A 179 -1.07 14.56 13.04
N TYR A 180 0.24 14.64 13.21
CA TYR A 180 0.88 15.44 14.26
C TYR A 180 0.63 16.94 14.08
N CYS A 181 0.85 17.47 12.87
CA CYS A 181 0.61 18.88 12.53
C CYS A 181 -0.86 19.27 12.68
N PHE A 182 -1.79 18.45 12.18
CA PHE A 182 -3.23 18.66 12.28
C PHE A 182 -3.68 18.76 13.74
N ARG A 183 -3.17 17.87 14.60
CA ARG A 183 -3.54 17.89 16.02
C ARG A 183 -2.92 19.05 16.78
N ARG A 184 -1.68 19.45 16.45
CA ARG A 184 -1.05 20.66 17.00
C ARG A 184 -1.79 21.93 16.57
N TYR A 185 -2.29 21.97 15.34
CA TYR A 185 -3.11 23.06 14.84
C TYR A 185 -4.46 23.14 15.56
N HIS A 186 -5.19 22.02 15.70
CA HIS A 186 -6.46 21.96 16.43
C HIS A 186 -6.32 22.26 17.93
N GLN A 187 -5.24 21.82 18.57
CA GLN A 187 -4.95 22.16 19.97
C GLN A 187 -4.69 23.65 20.18
N ARG A 188 -4.11 24.33 19.19
CA ARG A 188 -3.85 25.78 19.24
C ARG A 188 -5.09 26.63 18.94
N HIS A 189 -6.05 26.12 18.18
CA HIS A 189 -7.26 26.85 17.76
C HIS A 189 -8.51 26.53 18.61
N GLY A 190 -8.38 25.77 19.71
CA GLY A 190 -9.43 25.66 20.73
C GLY A 190 -10.67 24.85 20.35
N GLU A 191 -10.73 24.23 19.17
CA GLU A 191 -11.86 23.37 18.77
C GLU A 191 -11.84 22.02 19.49
N GLN A 192 -12.34 22.02 20.72
CA GLN A 192 -12.61 20.80 21.48
C GLN A 192 -13.86 20.12 20.89
N GLN A 193 -13.65 19.12 20.03
CA GLN A 193 -14.30 17.79 20.08
C GLN A 193 -13.91 16.97 18.85
N LEU A 194 -12.68 16.45 18.84
CA LEU A 194 -12.37 15.30 17.98
C LEU A 194 -13.14 14.08 18.51
N SER A 195 -14.20 13.68 17.80
CA SER A 195 -15.01 12.47 18.07
C SER A 195 -14.18 11.16 18.11
N PHE A 196 -12.91 11.22 17.65
CA PHE A 196 -11.93 10.15 17.70
C PHE A 196 -10.83 10.42 18.72
N ARG A 197 -11.07 10.06 19.99
CA ARG A 197 -10.02 10.04 21.03
C ARG A 197 -9.12 8.82 20.86
N MET A 198 -7.89 9.02 20.39
CA MET A 198 -6.82 8.04 20.61
C MET A 198 -6.42 8.05 22.09
N ARG A 199 -6.56 6.89 22.74
CA ARG A 199 -6.32 6.70 24.18
C ARG A 199 -4.83 6.87 24.60
N LEU A 200 -3.89 6.83 23.64
CA LEU A 200 -2.43 6.90 23.86
C LEU A 200 -1.73 8.12 23.22
N PHE A 201 -2.49 9.16 22.84
CA PHE A 201 -1.86 10.38 22.33
C PHE A 201 -1.23 11.20 23.47
N PRO A 202 -0.02 11.78 23.31
CA PRO A 202 0.79 11.97 22.09
C PRO A 202 1.86 10.91 21.81
N TYR A 203 2.11 9.99 22.73
CA TYR A 203 3.23 9.05 22.65
C TYR A 203 3.15 8.08 21.47
N SER A 204 1.96 7.58 21.13
CA SER A 204 1.79 6.64 20.00
C SER A 204 2.14 7.26 18.64
N THR A 205 1.78 8.52 18.44
CA THR A 205 2.05 9.23 17.18
C THR A 205 3.53 9.61 17.06
N LEU A 206 4.13 10.08 18.17
CA LEU A 206 5.55 10.41 18.19
C LEU A 206 6.42 9.16 18.00
N LEU A 207 6.08 8.06 18.67
CA LEU A 207 6.77 6.78 18.53
C LEU A 207 6.67 6.26 17.08
N GLY A 208 5.48 6.34 16.45
CA GLY A 208 5.31 5.98 15.04
C GLY A 208 6.13 6.86 14.09
N LEU A 209 6.17 8.18 14.32
CA LEU A 209 6.97 9.10 13.51
C LEU A 209 8.47 8.84 13.65
N VAL A 210 8.95 8.60 14.88
CA VAL A 210 10.36 8.27 15.14
C VAL A 210 10.73 6.92 14.53
N LEU A 211 9.88 5.90 14.65
CA LEU A 211 10.12 4.59 14.03
C LEU A 211 10.16 4.68 12.50
N MET A 212 9.20 5.37 11.89
CA MET A 212 9.17 5.54 10.43
C MET A 212 10.35 6.39 9.94
N GLY A 213 10.71 7.45 10.67
CA GLY A 213 11.91 8.24 10.40
C GLY A 213 13.19 7.42 10.51
N ALA A 214 13.31 6.57 11.55
CA ALA A 214 14.43 5.67 11.71
C ALA A 214 14.52 4.67 10.54
N VAL A 215 13.40 4.07 10.12
CA VAL A 215 13.36 3.16 8.96
C VAL A 215 13.79 3.90 7.68
N MET A 216 13.31 5.12 7.47
CA MET A 216 13.66 5.96 6.32
C MET A 216 15.15 6.32 6.31
N ILE A 217 15.74 6.64 7.46
CA ILE A 217 17.18 6.88 7.62
C ILE A 217 17.98 5.60 7.39
N THR A 218 17.55 4.45 7.92
CA THR A 218 18.25 3.17 7.66
C THR A 218 18.17 2.74 6.19
N THR A 219 17.10 3.14 5.49
CA THR A 219 16.96 2.90 4.05
C THR A 219 18.01 3.72 3.26
N PHE A 220 18.44 4.88 3.78
CA PHE A 220 19.50 5.72 3.22
C PHE A 220 20.87 5.02 3.14
N PHE A 221 21.11 4.03 4.01
CA PHE A 221 22.36 3.26 4.05
C PHE A 221 22.35 1.99 3.18
N THR A 222 21.23 1.69 2.52
CA THR A 222 21.10 0.49 1.66
C THR A 222 21.28 0.87 0.19
N GLU A 223 22.33 0.36 -0.47
CA GLU A 223 22.76 0.78 -1.82
C GLU A 223 21.66 0.67 -2.91
N ALA A 224 20.70 -0.24 -2.76
CA ALA A 224 19.58 -0.42 -3.69
C ALA A 224 18.60 0.78 -3.75
N PHE A 225 18.62 1.68 -2.76
CA PHE A 225 17.66 2.79 -2.63
C PHE A 225 18.22 4.18 -2.96
N LYS A 226 19.54 4.31 -3.19
CA LYS A 226 20.15 5.60 -3.58
C LYS A 226 19.60 6.13 -4.90
N MET A 227 19.38 5.25 -5.89
CA MET A 227 18.88 5.62 -7.22
C MET A 227 17.45 6.16 -7.19
N THR A 228 16.58 5.59 -6.37
CA THR A 228 15.18 6.01 -6.24
C THR A 228 15.04 7.39 -5.60
N LEU A 229 15.90 7.69 -4.63
CA LEU A 229 15.88 8.94 -3.87
C LEU A 229 16.40 10.13 -4.69
N VAL A 230 17.37 9.94 -5.59
CA VAL A 230 17.82 11.00 -6.52
C VAL A 230 16.70 11.46 -7.45
N PHE A 231 15.84 10.53 -7.91
CA PHE A 231 14.66 10.88 -8.71
C PHE A 231 13.51 11.42 -7.85
N GLY A 232 13.21 10.80 -6.69
CA GLY A 232 12.10 11.21 -5.83
C GLY A 232 12.29 12.57 -5.14
N CYS A 233 13.51 12.89 -4.70
CA CYS A 233 13.80 14.17 -4.06
C CYS A 233 13.76 15.33 -5.08
N ARG A 234 14.04 15.06 -6.37
CA ARG A 234 13.90 16.04 -7.45
C ARG A 234 12.42 16.29 -7.82
N SER A 235 11.56 15.29 -7.68
CA SER A 235 10.10 15.44 -7.89
C SER A 235 9.33 16.03 -6.71
N CYS A 236 9.81 15.91 -5.46
CA CYS A 236 9.19 16.58 -4.30
C CYS A 236 9.59 18.07 -4.16
N CYS A 237 10.63 18.51 -4.86
CA CYS A 237 11.12 19.90 -4.83
C CYS A 237 10.58 20.78 -5.98
N CYS A 238 9.74 20.23 -6.87
CA CYS A 238 9.00 20.96 -7.90
C CYS A 238 7.50 20.90 -7.60
#